data_AF-A0A945EC38-F1
#
_entry.id   AF-A0A945EC38-F1
#
_cell.length_a   1.000
_cell.length_b   1.000
_cell.length_c   1.000
_cell.angle_alpha   90.00
_cell.angle_beta   90.00
_cell.angle_gamma   90.00
#
_symmetry.space_group_name_H-M   'P 1'
#
loop_
_entity.id
_entity.type
_entity.pdbx_description
1 polymer ?
#
loop_
_entity_poly.entity_id
_entity_poly.type
_entity_poly.pdbx_seq_one_letter_code
_entity_poly.pdbx_strand_id
1 'polypeptide(L)'
;MPDTIPTGINTTIGSIITKKFSSTDAKIYCIKNAFIKGCVHIVLGYKGKQLTNIFINPEDTSKAREYIVIGELISAVLQNSDNPNIVLKELRNIFDPDEKPFNADKYHKSFYSEIADVIEQFFLEVGAIKPIDNTNKNHSIN
;
A
#
# COMPACT_ATOMS: atom_id res chain seq x y z
N MET A 1 20.89 3.65 -22.27
CA MET A 1 19.53 4.19 -22.48
C MET A 1 18.99 4.58 -21.11
N PRO A 2 18.33 5.74 -20.93
CA PRO A 2 17.72 6.05 -19.65
C PRO A 2 16.39 5.30 -19.55
N ASP A 3 16.32 4.30 -18.67
CA ASP A 3 15.13 3.49 -18.49
C ASP A 3 14.04 4.32 -17.77
N THR A 4 13.03 4.69 -18.55
CA THR A 4 11.79 5.29 -18.07
C THR A 4 11.07 4.26 -17.20
N ILE A 5 10.93 4.56 -15.90
CA ILE A 5 10.07 3.81 -14.98
C ILE A 5 8.64 3.86 -15.54
N PRO A 6 8.00 2.72 -15.89
CA PRO A 6 6.65 2.74 -16.41
C PRO A 6 5.67 3.14 -15.32
N THR A 7 5.02 4.28 -15.52
CA THR A 7 3.91 4.80 -14.74
C THR A 7 2.67 3.91 -14.90
N GLY A 8 2.13 3.44 -13.77
CA GLY A 8 0.71 3.15 -13.59
C GLY A 8 0.17 1.83 -14.17
N ILE A 9 0.00 0.83 -13.30
CA ILE A 9 -1.16 -0.06 -13.42
C ILE A 9 -2.37 0.64 -12.78
N ASN A 10 -3.54 0.51 -13.39
CA ASN A 10 -4.81 1.08 -12.90
C ASN A 10 -5.31 0.29 -11.67
N THR A 11 -4.62 0.40 -10.54
CA THR A 11 -5.17 0.01 -9.24
C THR A 11 -6.18 1.08 -8.84
N THR A 12 -7.47 0.79 -8.98
CA THR A 12 -8.52 1.70 -8.52
C THR A 12 -8.61 1.57 -7.00
N ILE A 13 -7.91 2.45 -6.29
CA ILE A 13 -8.10 2.62 -4.85
C ILE A 13 -9.46 3.29 -4.65
N GLY A 14 -10.48 2.48 -4.39
CA GLY A 14 -11.87 2.93 -4.26
C GLY A 14 -12.28 3.32 -2.83
N SER A 15 -13.18 4.31 -2.76
CA SER A 15 -13.99 4.81 -1.64
C SER A 15 -13.35 4.87 -0.25
N ILE A 16 -12.94 6.08 0.15
CA ILE A 16 -12.55 6.43 1.52
C ILE A 16 -13.82 6.53 2.38
N ILE A 17 -13.99 5.59 3.31
CA ILE A 17 -14.97 5.73 4.41
C ILE A 17 -14.19 6.05 5.68
N THR A 18 -14.41 7.24 6.24
CA THR A 18 -13.86 7.61 7.54
C THR A 18 -14.82 7.16 8.63
N LYS A 19 -14.37 6.26 9.51
CA LYS A 19 -15.16 5.81 10.68
C LYS A 19 -14.41 6.18 11.95
N LYS A 20 -15.06 6.98 12.81
CA LYS A 20 -14.51 7.33 14.12
C LYS A 20 -14.83 6.22 15.11
N PHE A 21 -13.80 5.57 15.67
CA PHE A 21 -13.93 4.76 16.87
C PHE A 21 -13.51 5.61 18.08
N SER A 22 -14.07 5.31 19.26
CA SER A 22 -14.05 6.15 20.49
C SER A 22 -12.74 6.89 20.82
N SER A 23 -11.57 6.39 20.39
CA SER A 23 -10.24 6.99 20.60
C SER A 23 -9.30 7.00 19.38
N THR A 24 -9.73 6.51 18.21
CA THR A 24 -8.93 6.38 16.98
C THR A 24 -9.78 6.54 15.74
N ASP A 25 -9.29 7.30 14.77
CA ASP A 25 -9.92 7.44 13.47
C ASP A 25 -9.53 6.26 12.57
N ALA A 26 -10.36 5.90 11.60
CA ALA A 26 -10.05 4.85 10.63
C ALA A 26 -10.39 5.29 9.21
N LYS A 27 -9.52 4.95 8.26
CA LYS A 27 -9.79 5.04 6.82
C LYS A 27 -9.83 3.66 6.20
N ILE A 28 -10.75 3.45 5.27
CA ILE A 28 -10.91 2.20 4.55
C ILE A 28 -10.57 2.43 3.08
N TYR A 29 -9.75 1.55 2.52
CA TYR A 29 -9.36 1.55 1.12
C TYR A 29 -9.76 0.21 0.50
N CYS A 30 -10.15 0.20 -0.76
CA CYS A 30 -10.46 -1.02 -1.49
C CYS A 30 -9.42 -1.27 -2.59
N ILE A 31 -8.70 -2.39 -2.50
CA ILE A 31 -7.79 -2.88 -3.54
C ILE A 31 -8.56 -3.84 -4.44
N LYS A 32 -8.59 -3.53 -5.75
CA LYS A 32 -9.14 -4.39 -6.80
C LYS A 32 -8.11 -4.57 -7.90
N ASN A 33 -7.79 -5.81 -8.24
CA ASN A 33 -6.93 -6.15 -9.37
C ASN A 33 -7.41 -7.44 -10.06
N ALA A 34 -6.75 -7.84 -11.15
CA ALA A 34 -7.15 -8.98 -11.97
C ALA A 34 -6.99 -10.36 -11.29
N PHE A 35 -6.25 -10.44 -10.18
CA PHE A 35 -5.95 -11.70 -9.48
C PHE A 35 -6.72 -11.85 -8.16
N ILE A 36 -7.26 -10.76 -7.63
CA ILE A 36 -8.12 -10.75 -6.47
C ILE A 36 -9.56 -10.97 -6.92
N LYS A 37 -10.20 -12.00 -6.39
CA LYS A 37 -11.64 -12.18 -6.55
C LYS A 37 -12.38 -11.16 -5.69
N GLY A 38 -12.90 -10.11 -6.32
CA GLY A 38 -13.68 -9.06 -5.64
C GLY A 38 -12.80 -7.90 -5.18
N CYS A 39 -12.92 -7.50 -3.91
CA CYS A 39 -12.11 -6.47 -3.27
C CYS A 39 -11.40 -7.00 -2.01
N VAL A 40 -10.18 -6.51 -1.76
CA VAL A 40 -9.60 -6.54 -0.41
C VAL A 40 -9.73 -5.16 0.22
N HIS A 41 -10.43 -5.08 1.33
CA HIS A 41 -10.55 -3.88 2.13
C HIS A 41 -9.36 -3.76 3.08
N ILE A 42 -8.61 -2.66 2.96
CA ILE A 42 -7.54 -2.30 3.87
C ILE A 42 -8.08 -1.23 4.83
N VAL A 43 -8.17 -1.57 6.11
CA VAL A 43 -8.62 -0.65 7.16
C VAL A 43 -7.40 -0.15 7.92
N LEU A 44 -7.17 1.15 7.88
CA LEU A 44 -6.06 1.82 8.54
C LEU A 44 -6.59 2.64 9.72
N GLY A 45 -6.32 2.19 10.95
CA GLY A 45 -6.61 2.94 12.16
C GLY A 45 -5.45 3.86 12.52
N TYR A 46 -5.73 5.09 12.95
CA TYR A 46 -4.71 6.10 13.17
C TYR A 46 -5.06 7.11 14.28
N LYS A 47 -4.02 7.81 14.74
CA LYS A 47 -4.13 8.94 15.68
C LYS A 47 -3.26 10.10 15.19
N GLY A 48 -3.91 11.18 14.76
CA GLY A 48 -3.20 12.30 14.13
C GLY A 48 -2.53 11.87 12.82
N LYS A 49 -1.19 11.86 12.80
CA LYS A 49 -0.38 11.44 11.63
C LYS A 49 0.17 10.02 11.76
N GLN A 50 -0.03 9.37 12.91
CA GLN A 50 0.54 8.07 13.21
C GLN A 50 -0.46 6.95 12.89
N LEU A 51 -0.02 6.01 12.04
CA LEU A 51 -0.73 4.76 11.79
C LEU A 51 -0.60 3.86 13.02
N THR A 52 -1.72 3.36 13.55
CA THR A 52 -1.75 2.52 14.75
C THR A 52 -2.01 1.06 14.42
N ASN A 53 -2.92 0.77 13.48
CA ASN A 53 -3.21 -0.59 13.06
C ASN A 53 -3.59 -0.65 11.58
N ILE A 54 -3.39 -1.82 11.00
CA ILE A 54 -3.86 -2.20 9.68
C ILE A 54 -4.63 -3.52 9.79
N PHE A 55 -5.83 -3.56 9.21
CA PHE A 55 -6.57 -4.79 9.00
C PHE A 55 -6.74 -5.03 7.51
N ILE A 56 -6.44 -6.25 7.09
CA ILE A 56 -6.56 -6.70 5.70
C ILE A 56 -7.77 -7.65 5.65
N ASN A 57 -8.85 -7.21 5.00
CA ASN A 57 -10.12 -7.94 4.96
C ASN A 57 -10.51 -8.26 3.51
N PRO A 58 -10.16 -9.44 2.98
CA PRO A 58 -10.58 -9.84 1.64
C PRO A 58 -12.07 -10.21 1.60
N GLU A 59 -12.72 -9.99 0.47
CA GLU A 59 -14.03 -10.61 0.19
C GLU A 59 -13.90 -12.14 -0.01
N ASP A 60 -12.79 -12.60 -0.58
CA ASP A 60 -12.43 -14.02 -0.67
C ASP A 60 -11.68 -14.47 0.59
N THR A 61 -12.33 -15.29 1.41
CA THR A 61 -11.80 -15.72 2.71
C THR A 61 -10.82 -16.89 2.62
N SER A 62 -10.49 -17.39 1.43
CA SER A 62 -9.57 -18.53 1.24
C SER A 62 -8.17 -18.31 1.84
N LYS A 63 -7.65 -17.08 1.79
CA LYS A 63 -6.36 -16.67 2.39
C LYS A 63 -6.52 -15.75 3.62
N ALA A 64 -7.68 -15.80 4.29
CA ALA A 64 -8.00 -14.86 5.38
C ALA A 64 -7.02 -14.94 6.56
N ARG A 65 -6.52 -16.14 6.90
CA ARG A 65 -5.57 -16.31 8.02
C ARG A 65 -4.23 -15.68 7.71
N GLU A 66 -3.75 -15.87 6.50
CA GLU A 66 -2.51 -15.29 5.98
C GLU A 66 -2.57 -13.77 6.07
N TYR A 67 -3.68 -13.17 5.61
CA TYR A 67 -3.86 -11.72 5.66
C TYR A 67 -3.97 -11.16 7.08
N ILE A 68 -4.61 -11.89 8.01
CA ILE A 68 -4.64 -11.49 9.44
C ILE A 68 -3.22 -11.46 10.00
N VAL A 69 -2.42 -12.51 9.76
CA VAL A 69 -1.02 -12.57 10.23
C VAL A 69 -0.18 -11.43 9.64
N ILE A 70 -0.35 -11.14 8.34
CA ILE A 70 0.35 -10.04 7.68
C ILE A 70 -0.05 -8.69 8.28
N GLY A 71 -1.35 -8.45 8.51
CA GLY A 71 -1.85 -7.22 9.11
C GLY A 71 -1.31 -6.98 10.52
N GLU A 72 -1.26 -8.02 11.35
CA GLU A 72 -0.67 -7.96 12.70
C GLU A 72 0.84 -7.65 12.65
N LEU A 73 1.57 -8.30 11.75
CA LEU A 73 3.01 -8.07 11.59
C LEU A 73 3.30 -6.62 11.13
N ILE A 74 2.58 -6.14 10.11
CA ILE A 74 2.74 -4.76 9.61
C ILE A 74 2.38 -3.77 10.71
N SER A 75 1.29 -4.00 11.45
CA SER A 75 0.88 -3.16 12.59
C SER A 75 1.98 -3.08 13.65
N ALA A 76 2.54 -4.22 14.04
CA ALA A 76 3.61 -4.29 15.04
C ALA A 76 4.87 -3.54 14.58
N VAL A 77 5.29 -3.71 13.32
CA VAL A 77 6.48 -3.02 12.81
C VAL A 77 6.26 -1.52 12.71
N LEU A 78 5.10 -1.07 12.25
CA LEU A 78 4.81 0.36 12.10
C LEU A 78 4.68 1.10 13.44
N GLN A 79 4.15 0.45 14.47
CA GLN A 79 4.06 1.03 15.81
C GLN A 79 5.44 1.23 16.46
N ASN A 80 6.42 0.39 16.11
CA ASN A 80 7.76 0.40 16.70
C ASN A 80 8.82 1.05 15.79
N SER A 81 8.45 1.52 14.60
CA SER A 81 9.38 2.11 13.63
C SER A 81 9.34 3.63 13.68
N ASP A 82 10.52 4.25 13.85
CA ASP A 82 10.70 5.69 13.71
C ASP A 82 10.62 6.18 12.25
N ASN A 83 10.73 5.26 11.29
CA ASN A 83 10.70 5.57 9.86
C ASN A 83 9.78 4.61 9.09
N PRO A 84 8.51 4.98 8.86
CA PRO A 84 7.55 4.12 8.17
C PRO A 84 7.92 3.83 6.72
N ASN A 85 8.80 4.63 6.10
CA ASN A 85 9.25 4.40 4.72
C ASN A 85 10.02 3.08 4.56
N ILE A 86 10.66 2.59 5.63
CA ILE A 86 11.34 1.28 5.59
C ILE A 86 10.32 0.17 5.34
N VAL A 87 9.19 0.19 6.04
CA VAL A 87 8.12 -0.82 5.86
C VAL A 87 7.56 -0.77 4.44
N LEU A 88 7.32 0.43 3.91
CA LEU A 88 6.87 0.61 2.53
C LEU A 88 7.84 0.01 1.52
N LYS A 89 9.14 0.25 1.71
CA LYS A 89 10.20 -0.31 0.87
C LYS A 89 10.22 -1.84 0.96
N GLU A 90 10.18 -2.39 2.16
CA GLU A 90 10.21 -3.84 2.34
C GLU A 90 8.97 -4.51 1.74
N LEU A 91 7.77 -3.96 1.95
CA LEU A 91 6.53 -4.46 1.32
C LEU A 91 6.62 -4.46 -0.21
N ARG A 92 7.22 -3.43 -0.81
CA ARG A 92 7.46 -3.34 -2.26
C ARG A 92 8.47 -4.37 -2.77
N ASN A 93 9.38 -4.83 -1.91
CA ASN A 93 10.40 -5.81 -2.24
C ASN A 93 9.94 -7.26 -2.03
N ILE A 94 8.77 -7.49 -1.41
CA ILE A 94 8.24 -8.84 -1.26
C ILE A 94 7.87 -9.41 -2.63
N PHE A 95 8.60 -10.45 -3.02
CA PHE A 95 8.32 -11.26 -4.20
C PHE A 95 7.14 -12.19 -3.92
N ASP A 96 6.13 -12.15 -4.79
CA ASP A 96 4.99 -13.06 -4.74
C ASP A 96 5.20 -14.20 -5.77
N PRO A 97 5.41 -15.45 -5.34
CA PRO A 97 5.64 -16.57 -6.25
C PRO A 97 4.39 -16.95 -7.06
N ASP A 98 3.20 -16.58 -6.60
CA ASP A 98 1.94 -16.79 -7.33
C ASP A 98 1.72 -15.71 -8.42
N GLU A 99 2.60 -14.70 -8.47
CA GLU A 99 2.51 -13.57 -9.41
C GLU A 99 2.77 -14.03 -10.84
N LYS A 100 1.71 -14.06 -11.66
CA LYS A 100 1.83 -14.35 -13.08
C LYS A 100 2.25 -13.08 -13.83
N PRO A 101 3.29 -13.12 -14.67
CA PRO A 101 3.62 -12.00 -15.54
C PRO A 101 2.44 -11.74 -16.49
N PHE A 102 1.89 -10.52 -16.45
CA PHE A 102 0.84 -10.09 -17.37
C PHE A 102 1.49 -9.46 -18.58
N ASN A 103 2.01 -10.34 -19.43
CA ASN A 103 2.82 -10.07 -20.61
C ASN A 103 4.25 -9.62 -20.27
N ALA A 104 5.19 -9.99 -21.14
CA ALA A 104 6.64 -9.89 -20.93
C ALA A 104 7.15 -8.48 -20.56
N ASP A 105 6.36 -7.44 -20.80
CA ASP A 105 6.75 -6.03 -20.64
C ASP A 105 6.04 -5.31 -19.48
N LYS A 106 5.15 -5.99 -18.73
CA LYS A 106 4.47 -5.41 -17.57
C LYS A 106 4.66 -6.33 -16.37
N TYR A 107 5.67 -6.01 -15.56
CA TYR A 107 5.75 -6.51 -14.20
C TYR A 107 4.43 -6.17 -13.50
N HIS A 108 3.71 -7.21 -13.06
CA HIS A 108 2.64 -6.95 -12.11
C HIS A 108 3.23 -6.44 -10.82
N LYS A 109 2.40 -5.71 -10.09
CA LYS A 109 2.70 -5.23 -8.77
C LYS A 109 2.18 -6.28 -7.81
N SER A 110 3.07 -6.82 -6.96
CA SER A 110 2.66 -7.81 -5.97
C SER A 110 1.58 -7.22 -5.06
N PHE A 111 0.71 -8.07 -4.52
CA PHE A 111 -0.33 -7.61 -3.61
C PHE A 111 0.23 -6.83 -2.41
N TYR A 112 1.41 -7.24 -1.92
CA TYR A 112 2.16 -6.53 -0.88
C TYR A 112 2.58 -5.11 -1.30
N SER A 113 2.97 -4.95 -2.56
CA SER A 113 3.33 -3.66 -3.13
C SER A 113 2.10 -2.76 -3.33
N GLU A 114 0.91 -3.33 -3.58
CA GLU A 114 -0.35 -2.58 -3.55
C GLU A 114 -0.75 -2.15 -2.12
N ILE A 115 -0.50 -2.98 -1.10
CA ILE A 115 -0.67 -2.57 0.31
C ILE A 115 0.27 -1.39 0.64
N ALA A 116 1.51 -1.42 0.15
CA ALA A 116 2.45 -0.32 0.35
C ALA A 116 1.93 1.00 -0.24
N ASP A 117 1.33 0.96 -1.43
CA ASP A 117 0.72 2.14 -2.04
C ASP A 117 -0.45 2.69 -1.22
N VAL A 118 -1.30 1.82 -0.68
CA VAL A 118 -2.40 2.23 0.19
C VAL A 118 -1.89 2.93 1.45
N ILE A 119 -0.84 2.39 2.08
CA ILE A 119 -0.23 3.01 3.26
C ILE A 119 0.45 4.34 2.91
N GLU A 120 1.15 4.42 1.77
CA GLU A 120 1.77 5.66 1.29
C GLU A 120 0.72 6.74 1.01
N GLN A 121 -0.36 6.37 0.30
CA GLN A 121 -1.50 7.24 0.03
C GLN A 121 -2.13 7.75 1.34
N PHE A 122 -2.30 6.87 2.33
CA PHE A 122 -2.75 7.27 3.66
C PHE A 122 -1.82 8.32 4.29
N PHE A 123 -0.51 8.09 4.28
CA PHE A 123 0.46 9.02 4.85
C PHE A 123 0.47 10.38 4.14
N LEU A 124 0.26 10.40 2.82
CA LEU A 124 0.09 11.64 2.06
C LEU A 124 -1.18 12.38 2.49
N GLU A 125 -2.31 11.68 2.63
CA GLU A 125 -3.59 12.27 2.99
C GLU A 125 -3.63 12.83 4.41
N VAL A 126 -2.92 12.21 5.38
CA VAL A 126 -2.80 12.75 6.74
C VAL A 126 -1.65 13.76 6.88
N GLY A 127 -0.90 14.02 5.80
CA GLY A 127 0.25 14.92 5.78
C GLY A 127 1.41 14.45 6.66
N ALA A 128 1.58 13.13 6.80
CA ALA A 128 2.73 12.50 7.44
C ALA A 128 3.97 12.50 6.53
N ILE A 129 3.76 12.38 5.21
CA ILE A 129 4.81 12.50 4.19
C ILE A 129 4.41 13.52 3.13
N LYS A 130 5.38 14.05 2.39
CA LYS A 130 5.14 14.93 1.25
C LYS A 130 5.20 14.13 -0.06
N PRO A 131 4.46 14.54 -1.11
CA PRO A 131 4.66 14.01 -2.44
C PRO A 131 6.14 14.15 -2.84
N ILE A 132 6.68 13.14 -3.51
CA ILE A 132 8.00 13.25 -4.11
C ILE A 132 7.85 14.17 -5.34
N ASP A 133 8.35 15.41 -5.23
CA ASP A 133 8.40 16.34 -6.35
C ASP A 133 9.40 15.82 -7.40
N ASN A 134 8.89 15.24 -8.50
CA ASN A 134 9.68 14.81 -9.65
C ASN A 134 10.18 16.01 -10.51
N THR A 135 10.57 17.13 -9.90
CA THR A 135 10.99 18.35 -10.62
C THR A 135 12.51 18.46 -10.86
N ASN A 136 13.32 17.51 -10.39
CA ASN A 136 14.77 17.51 -10.62
C ASN A 136 15.25 16.41 -11.61
N LYS A 137 14.67 16.39 -12.82
CA LYS A 137 15.23 15.62 -13.96
C LYS A 137 15.76 16.48 -15.12
N ASN A 138 15.94 17.79 -14.90
CA ASN A 138 16.51 18.71 -15.89
C ASN A 138 17.65 19.55 -15.30
N HIS A 139 18.73 18.92 -14.86
CA HIS A 139 20.01 19.62 -14.81
C HIS A 139 21.17 18.64 -15.05
N SER A 140 22.07 19.05 -15.94
CA SER A 140 23.32 18.39 -16.34
C SER A 140 23.22 17.34 -17.45
N ILE A 141 22.99 17.82 -18.68
CA ILE A 141 23.87 17.43 -19.80
C ILE A 141 24.34 18.75 -20.42
N ASN A 142 25.58 19.12 -20.08
CA ASN A 142 26.37 20.11 -20.82
C ASN A 142 27.59 19.36 -21.34
#